data_AF-A0A974SA14-F1
#
_entry.id   AF-A0A974SA14-F1
#
_cell.length_a   1.000
_cell.length_b   1.000
_cell.length_c   1.000
_cell.angle_alpha   90.00
_cell.angle_beta   90.00
_cell.angle_gamma   90.00
#
_symmetry.space_group_name_H-M   'P 1'
#
loop_
_entity.id
_entity.type
_entity.pdbx_description
1 polymer ?
#
loop_
_entity_poly.entity_id
_entity_poly.type
_entity_poly.pdbx_seq_one_letter_code
_entity_poly.pdbx_strand_id
1 'polypeptide(L)'
;MLRSLPDEPELLFREILIGVTRFFRDAAMFEALAETALPDLIARGDPDQPLRVWVAGCATGEEAYSLAILFKEALAKAESPRQVTVFATDIDDRAITVARAGLYSDSIEADTTTERLEKHFVKEGQRYRVAKHIREMCVFSTHDLVKDPPFSKLDMVSCRNLLIYFEPALQQRVIATFHYGIKPDGLLWLGPSETLAASTRLFKVFDKRSRIFRRLDVAAEVPRSPSSLRMTKASSTKPPTEAEGIDAQAARMMAQYAPAYIVFDGQHEIQRFSGQVAKFMEPVSGGASLNLFRMLHAQLRSPVRSLVRKALEAQRPVQEHVTFEVAGQAQTINLIAEPMAEPVGGQRCLLLAFQELTPRVASDVTHQFHASSPPPTQTMAI
;
A
#
# COMPACT_ATOMS: atom_id res chain seq x y z
N MET A 1 25.36 2.13 -32.44
CA MET A 1 24.23 1.45 -33.09
C MET A 1 23.20 1.10 -32.02
N LEU A 2 22.42 2.09 -31.54
CA LEU A 2 21.54 1.94 -30.35
C LEU A 2 20.29 2.85 -30.46
N ARG A 3 19.88 3.18 -31.70
CA ARG A 3 18.80 4.17 -31.95
C ARG A 3 17.90 3.83 -33.14
N SER A 4 17.97 2.60 -33.67
CA SER A 4 17.31 2.27 -34.93
C SER A 4 16.04 1.45 -34.79
N LEU A 5 15.69 0.95 -33.61
CA LEU A 5 14.44 0.22 -33.37
C LEU A 5 13.80 0.67 -32.04
N PRO A 6 12.54 1.14 -32.03
CA PRO A 6 11.89 1.67 -30.84
C PRO A 6 11.58 0.64 -29.75
N ASP A 7 11.71 -0.67 -30.01
CA ASP A 7 11.39 -1.76 -29.06
C ASP A 7 12.63 -2.46 -28.46
N GLU A 8 13.84 -2.06 -28.85
CA GLU A 8 15.11 -2.69 -28.43
C GLU A 8 15.41 -2.53 -26.92
N PRO A 9 15.14 -1.37 -26.27
CA PRO A 9 15.32 -1.22 -24.82
C PRO A 9 14.36 -2.12 -24.01
N GLU A 10 13.10 -2.23 -24.42
CA GLU A 10 12.14 -3.16 -23.80
C GLU A 10 12.55 -4.62 -24.00
N LEU A 11 13.10 -4.99 -25.16
CA LEU A 11 13.59 -6.34 -25.42
C LEU A 11 14.83 -6.68 -24.59
N LEU A 12 15.72 -5.73 -24.37
CA LEU A 12 16.91 -5.92 -23.52
C LEU A 12 16.54 -5.96 -22.03
N PHE A 13 15.57 -5.16 -21.58
CA PHE A 13 15.00 -5.26 -20.23
C PHE A 13 14.40 -6.67 -19.97
N ARG A 14 13.78 -7.28 -21.00
CA ARG A 14 13.22 -8.64 -20.95
C ARG A 14 14.27 -9.73 -20.74
N GLU A 15 15.46 -9.61 -21.31
CA GLU A 15 16.50 -10.64 -21.17
C GLU A 15 17.30 -10.51 -19.86
N ILE A 16 17.35 -9.31 -19.27
CA ILE A 16 18.09 -9.05 -18.02
C ILE A 16 17.31 -9.47 -16.78
N LEU A 17 15.97 -9.38 -16.82
CA LEU A 17 15.12 -9.94 -15.78
C LEU A 17 15.04 -11.47 -15.98
N ILE A 18 15.87 -12.21 -15.25
CA ILE A 18 15.72 -13.66 -15.10
C ILE A 18 14.42 -13.93 -14.32
N GLY A 19 13.27 -13.78 -14.99
CA GLY A 19 11.92 -13.95 -14.46
C GLY A 19 11.53 -15.42 -14.24
N VAL A 20 12.50 -16.28 -13.96
CA VAL A 20 12.24 -17.68 -13.64
C VAL A 20 11.87 -17.77 -12.17
N THR A 21 10.58 -17.89 -11.92
CA THR A 21 10.02 -18.22 -10.62
C THR A 21 9.34 -19.59 -10.69
N ARG A 22 9.14 -20.21 -9.53
CA ARG A 22 8.51 -21.53 -9.40
C ARG A 22 7.76 -21.62 -8.09
N PHE A 23 6.78 -22.51 -8.04
CA PHE A 23 6.04 -22.77 -6.82
C PHE A 23 7.00 -23.26 -5.72
N PHE A 24 6.78 -22.79 -4.50
CA PHE A 24 7.54 -23.18 -3.30
C PHE A 24 9.06 -23.10 -3.48
N ARG A 25 9.54 -22.08 -4.22
CA ARG A 25 10.98 -21.83 -4.42
C ARG A 25 11.71 -21.75 -3.08
N ASP A 26 12.75 -22.56 -2.92
CA ASP A 26 13.47 -22.80 -1.67
C ASP A 26 12.56 -23.43 -0.60
N ALA A 27 12.11 -24.67 -0.87
CA ALA A 27 11.13 -25.41 -0.05
C ALA A 27 11.42 -25.36 1.46
N ALA A 28 12.68 -25.52 1.88
CA ALA A 28 13.09 -25.44 3.28
C ALA A 28 12.75 -24.09 3.95
N MET A 29 12.77 -22.98 3.21
CA MET A 29 12.38 -21.66 3.74
C MET A 29 10.85 -21.55 3.86
N PHE A 30 10.10 -22.13 2.92
CA PHE A 30 8.63 -22.23 3.01
C PHE A 30 8.19 -23.13 4.18
N GLU A 31 8.88 -24.24 4.41
CA GLU A 31 8.65 -25.12 5.57
C GLU A 31 8.88 -24.38 6.89
N ALA A 32 10.02 -23.69 7.03
CA ALA A 32 10.29 -22.90 8.22
C ALA A 32 9.25 -21.80 8.45
N LEU A 33 8.81 -21.13 7.38
CA LEU A 33 7.72 -20.16 7.42
C LEU A 33 6.42 -20.82 7.94
N ALA A 34 6.06 -21.99 7.41
CA ALA A 34 4.85 -22.72 7.75
C ALA A 34 4.83 -23.25 9.19
N GLU A 35 5.96 -23.74 9.69
CA GLU A 35 6.05 -24.42 10.97
C GLU A 35 6.22 -23.45 12.15
N THR A 36 6.84 -22.28 11.91
CA THR A 36 7.23 -21.39 13.00
C THR A 36 6.63 -19.98 12.88
N ALA A 37 6.85 -19.32 11.73
CA ALA A 37 6.54 -17.91 11.59
C ALA A 37 5.05 -17.65 11.35
N LEU A 38 4.36 -18.46 10.55
CA LEU A 38 2.91 -18.32 10.34
C LEU A 38 2.10 -18.63 11.60
N PRO A 39 2.34 -19.73 12.35
CA PRO A 39 1.64 -19.97 13.60
C PRO A 39 1.80 -18.82 14.60
N ASP A 40 3.01 -18.28 14.76
CA ASP A 40 3.26 -17.14 15.65
C ASP A 40 2.59 -15.85 15.14
N LEU A 41 2.56 -15.59 13.83
CA LEU A 41 1.86 -14.45 13.25
C LEU A 41 0.34 -14.54 13.44
N ILE A 42 -0.24 -15.74 13.24
CA ILE A 42 -1.67 -15.99 13.40
C ILE A 42 -2.08 -15.81 14.86
N ALA A 43 -1.31 -16.37 15.80
CA ALA A 43 -1.61 -16.33 17.23
C ALA A 43 -1.52 -14.94 17.87
N ARG A 44 -0.69 -14.04 17.33
CA ARG A 44 -0.51 -12.67 17.86
C ARG A 44 -1.51 -11.65 17.34
N GLY A 45 -2.12 -11.93 16.19
CA GLY A 45 -3.01 -10.99 15.53
C GLY A 45 -4.41 -10.98 16.12
N ASP A 46 -5.14 -9.90 15.87
CA ASP A 46 -6.56 -9.80 16.15
C ASP A 46 -7.34 -10.89 15.37
N PRO A 47 -8.07 -11.79 16.05
CA PRO A 47 -8.81 -12.87 15.41
C PRO A 47 -9.95 -12.40 14.51
N ASP A 48 -10.42 -11.15 14.66
CA ASP A 48 -11.50 -10.59 13.87
C ASP A 48 -10.99 -9.83 12.63
N GLN A 49 -9.67 -9.63 12.51
CA GLN A 49 -9.08 -8.91 11.39
C GLN A 49 -8.44 -9.83 10.36
N PRO A 50 -8.64 -9.57 9.06
CA PRO A 50 -7.97 -10.33 8.01
C PRO A 50 -6.46 -10.09 8.04
N LEU A 51 -5.71 -11.13 7.68
CA LEU A 51 -4.28 -11.06 7.45
C LEU A 51 -4.01 -10.40 6.09
N ARG A 52 -3.09 -9.43 6.07
CA ARG A 52 -2.69 -8.71 4.86
C ARG A 52 -1.23 -8.99 4.54
N VAL A 53 -0.99 -9.62 3.40
CA VAL A 53 0.34 -10.04 2.95
C VAL A 53 0.68 -9.31 1.67
N TRP A 54 1.90 -8.80 1.53
CA TRP A 54 2.38 -8.19 0.28
C TRP A 54 3.56 -8.98 -0.28
N VAL A 55 3.45 -9.44 -1.53
CA VAL A 55 4.53 -10.05 -2.31
C VAL A 55 5.02 -9.01 -3.32
N ALA A 56 6.19 -8.44 -3.07
CA ALA A 56 6.84 -7.45 -3.92
C ALA A 56 7.82 -8.13 -4.90
N GLY A 57 7.62 -7.91 -6.20
CA GLY A 57 8.33 -8.62 -7.26
C GLY A 57 7.75 -10.02 -7.49
N CYS A 58 6.43 -10.12 -7.68
CA CYS A 58 5.75 -11.41 -7.73
C CYS A 58 5.94 -12.18 -9.06
N ALA A 59 6.56 -11.56 -10.07
CA ALA A 59 6.75 -12.11 -11.40
C ALA A 59 5.44 -12.72 -11.95
N THR A 60 5.47 -13.98 -12.40
CA THR A 60 4.32 -14.69 -12.95
C THR A 60 3.37 -15.28 -11.89
N GLY A 61 3.54 -14.94 -10.61
CA GLY A 61 2.57 -15.17 -9.53
C GLY A 61 2.79 -16.41 -8.66
N GLU A 62 3.77 -17.25 -8.95
CA GLU A 62 4.02 -18.52 -8.27
C GLU A 62 4.26 -18.34 -6.76
N GLU A 63 5.05 -17.34 -6.35
CA GLU A 63 5.28 -17.05 -4.92
C GLU A 63 4.00 -16.60 -4.21
N ALA A 64 3.20 -15.76 -4.86
CA ALA A 64 1.95 -15.26 -4.31
C ALA A 64 0.95 -16.41 -4.08
N TYR A 65 0.84 -17.33 -5.05
CA TYR A 65 -0.02 -18.50 -4.93
C TYR A 65 0.52 -19.51 -3.92
N SER A 66 1.83 -19.74 -3.85
CA SER A 66 2.44 -20.58 -2.81
C SER A 66 2.16 -20.03 -1.41
N LEU A 67 2.28 -18.71 -1.21
CA LEU A 67 1.93 -18.08 0.06
C LEU A 67 0.44 -18.17 0.36
N ALA A 68 -0.44 -17.93 -0.61
CA ALA A 68 -1.88 -18.08 -0.41
C ALA A 68 -2.27 -19.50 0.02
N ILE A 69 -1.69 -20.53 -0.62
CA ILE A 69 -1.85 -21.93 -0.21
C ILE A 69 -1.36 -22.13 1.23
N LEU A 70 -0.15 -21.65 1.54
CA LEU A 70 0.46 -21.86 2.85
C LEU A 70 -0.34 -21.18 3.99
N PHE A 71 -0.80 -19.96 3.78
CA PHE A 71 -1.68 -19.27 4.74
C PHE A 71 -3.00 -20.00 4.90
N LYS A 72 -3.60 -20.51 3.81
CA LYS A 72 -4.84 -21.30 3.89
C LYS A 72 -4.66 -22.55 4.73
N GLU A 73 -3.58 -23.30 4.51
CA GLU A 73 -3.23 -24.48 5.29
C GLU A 73 -2.97 -24.15 6.76
N ALA A 74 -2.22 -23.07 7.04
CA ALA A 74 -1.89 -22.64 8.39
C ALA A 74 -3.14 -22.17 9.18
N LEU A 75 -4.03 -21.42 8.54
CA LEU A 75 -5.29 -20.96 9.15
C LEU A 75 -6.22 -22.14 9.44
N ALA A 76 -6.32 -23.12 8.52
CA ALA A 76 -7.09 -24.33 8.74
C ALA A 76 -6.54 -25.16 9.91
N LYS A 77 -5.21 -25.32 10.00
CA LYS A 77 -4.54 -26.02 11.10
C LYS A 77 -4.72 -25.34 12.45
N ALA A 78 -4.79 -24.00 12.46
CA ALA A 78 -5.02 -23.21 13.67
C ALA A 78 -6.52 -23.03 14.01
N GLU A 79 -7.42 -23.63 13.24
CA GLU A 79 -8.88 -23.46 13.35
C GLU A 79 -9.30 -21.98 13.38
N SER A 80 -8.54 -21.12 12.69
CA SER A 80 -8.74 -19.68 12.72
C SER A 80 -9.81 -19.26 11.70
N PRO A 81 -10.81 -18.45 12.09
CA PRO A 81 -11.82 -17.94 11.16
C PRO A 81 -11.30 -16.81 10.26
N ARG A 82 -10.06 -16.36 10.49
CA ARG A 82 -9.46 -15.22 9.78
C ARG A 82 -9.34 -15.51 8.29
N GLN A 83 -9.56 -14.47 7.50
CA GLN A 83 -9.25 -14.49 6.07
C GLN A 83 -7.85 -13.93 5.82
N VAL A 84 -7.29 -14.20 4.65
CA VAL A 84 -6.03 -13.61 4.20
C VAL A 84 -6.20 -12.98 2.82
N THR A 85 -5.59 -11.82 2.62
CA THR A 85 -5.47 -11.15 1.32
C THR A 85 -4.00 -10.99 0.98
N VAL A 86 -3.60 -11.52 -0.17
CA VAL A 86 -2.25 -11.43 -0.72
C VAL A 86 -2.23 -10.37 -1.82
N PHE A 87 -1.66 -9.21 -1.53
CA PHE A 87 -1.33 -8.21 -2.54
C PHE A 87 -0.04 -8.67 -3.24
N ALA A 88 -0.07 -8.86 -4.55
CA ALA A 88 1.07 -9.36 -5.30
C ALA A 88 1.38 -8.39 -6.44
N THR A 89 2.58 -7.83 -6.43
CA THR A 89 2.92 -6.74 -7.35
C THR A 89 4.23 -6.93 -8.06
N ASP A 90 4.28 -6.46 -9.31
CA ASP A 90 5.47 -6.47 -10.15
C ASP A 90 5.47 -5.25 -11.06
N ILE A 91 6.63 -4.87 -11.60
CA ILE A 91 6.73 -3.79 -12.59
C ILE A 91 6.35 -4.30 -14.00
N ASP A 92 6.45 -5.60 -14.25
CA ASP A 92 6.11 -6.21 -15.54
C ASP A 92 4.61 -6.57 -15.64
N ASP A 93 3.85 -5.78 -16.39
CA ASP A 93 2.43 -6.01 -16.65
C ASP A 93 2.16 -7.35 -17.37
N ARG A 94 3.11 -7.87 -18.15
CA ARG A 94 2.97 -9.18 -18.80
C ARG A 94 3.01 -10.31 -17.78
N ALA A 95 3.96 -10.24 -16.84
CA ALA A 95 4.06 -11.19 -15.75
C ALA A 95 2.78 -11.16 -14.88
N ILE A 96 2.27 -9.96 -14.57
CA ILE A 96 0.99 -9.77 -13.89
C ILE A 96 -0.19 -10.38 -14.66
N THR A 97 -0.20 -10.28 -15.99
CA THR A 97 -1.23 -10.89 -16.83
C THR A 97 -1.22 -12.42 -16.72
N VAL A 98 -0.03 -13.04 -16.74
CA VAL A 98 0.13 -14.49 -16.52
C VAL A 98 -0.34 -14.88 -15.10
N ALA A 99 0.09 -14.11 -14.09
CA ALA A 99 -0.29 -14.34 -12.71
C ALA A 99 -1.81 -14.31 -12.50
N ARG A 100 -2.49 -13.32 -13.08
CA ARG A 100 -3.97 -13.21 -13.04
C ARG A 100 -4.67 -14.38 -13.74
N ALA A 101 -4.13 -14.86 -14.87
CA ALA A 101 -4.66 -16.03 -15.54
C ALA A 101 -4.52 -17.29 -14.68
N GLY A 102 -3.42 -17.38 -13.91
CA GLY A 102 -3.11 -18.47 -12.99
C GLY A 102 -3.03 -19.82 -13.70
N LEU A 103 -2.52 -19.85 -14.93
CA LEU A 103 -2.41 -21.04 -15.77
C LEU A 103 -0.93 -21.33 -16.04
N TYR A 104 -0.44 -22.46 -15.55
CA TYR A 104 0.96 -22.86 -15.55
C TYR A 104 1.15 -24.19 -16.29
N SER A 105 2.37 -24.48 -16.77
CA SER A 105 2.70 -25.77 -17.39
C SER A 105 2.65 -26.93 -16.40
N ASP A 106 2.67 -28.16 -16.91
CA ASP A 106 2.84 -29.39 -16.14
C ASP A 106 4.14 -29.46 -15.32
N SER A 107 5.14 -28.61 -15.63
CA SER A 107 6.36 -28.47 -14.83
C SER A 107 6.10 -28.22 -13.34
N ILE A 108 4.95 -27.66 -12.96
CA ILE A 108 4.59 -27.45 -11.55
C ILE A 108 4.48 -28.77 -10.77
N GLU A 109 4.29 -29.91 -11.46
CA GLU A 109 4.25 -31.24 -10.83
C GLU A 109 5.56 -31.55 -10.07
N ALA A 110 6.68 -30.98 -10.50
CA ALA A 110 7.97 -31.12 -9.82
C ALA A 110 8.19 -30.11 -8.68
N ASP A 111 7.41 -29.03 -8.64
CA ASP A 111 7.59 -27.91 -7.71
C ASP A 111 6.60 -27.93 -6.53
N THR A 112 5.62 -28.84 -6.56
CA THR A 112 4.61 -28.96 -5.50
C THR A 112 4.22 -30.40 -5.23
N THR A 113 3.64 -30.66 -4.06
CA THR A 113 3.24 -32.01 -3.65
C THR A 113 1.97 -32.44 -4.37
N THR A 114 1.79 -33.74 -4.58
CA THR A 114 0.56 -34.31 -5.16
C THR A 114 -0.69 -33.86 -4.41
N GLU A 115 -0.63 -33.82 -3.08
CA GLU A 115 -1.74 -33.36 -2.25
C GLU A 115 -2.14 -31.90 -2.54
N ARG A 116 -1.15 -31.00 -2.69
CA ARG A 116 -1.43 -29.59 -3.04
C ARG A 116 -1.92 -29.45 -4.47
N LEU A 117 -1.40 -30.23 -5.41
CA LEU A 117 -1.89 -30.26 -6.80
C LEU A 117 -3.38 -30.62 -6.84
N GLU A 118 -3.76 -31.71 -6.20
CA GLU A 118 -5.14 -32.19 -6.19
C GLU A 118 -6.10 -31.21 -5.50
N LYS A 119 -5.66 -30.57 -4.41
CA LYS A 119 -6.52 -29.65 -3.64
C LYS A 119 -6.58 -28.23 -4.19
N HIS A 120 -5.54 -27.75 -4.86
CA HIS A 120 -5.36 -26.32 -5.15
C HIS A 120 -5.14 -25.99 -6.61
N PHE A 121 -5.15 -27.00 -7.50
CA PHE A 121 -5.04 -26.83 -8.93
C PHE A 121 -6.08 -27.66 -9.67
N VAL A 122 -6.41 -27.23 -10.88
CA VAL A 122 -7.30 -27.93 -11.81
C VAL A 122 -6.49 -28.23 -13.07
N LYS A 123 -6.38 -29.51 -13.43
CA LYS A 123 -5.66 -29.93 -14.64
C LYS A 123 -6.50 -29.60 -15.89
N GLU A 124 -5.92 -28.82 -16.80
CA GLU A 124 -6.50 -28.39 -18.08
C GLU A 124 -5.56 -28.84 -19.22
N GLY A 125 -5.71 -30.09 -19.67
CA GLY A 125 -4.81 -30.68 -20.66
C GLY A 125 -3.39 -30.86 -20.11
N GLN A 126 -2.40 -30.20 -20.73
CA GLN A 126 -0.99 -30.18 -20.30
C GLN A 126 -0.65 -29.00 -19.38
N ARG A 127 -1.67 -28.34 -18.83
CA ARG A 127 -1.51 -27.18 -17.96
C ARG A 127 -2.30 -27.36 -16.67
N TYR A 128 -1.94 -26.57 -15.67
CA TYR A 128 -2.63 -26.49 -14.40
C TYR A 128 -3.12 -25.08 -14.16
N ARG A 129 -4.40 -24.95 -13.85
CA ARG A 129 -4.97 -23.70 -13.40
C ARG A 129 -5.07 -23.67 -11.88
N VAL A 130 -4.61 -22.60 -11.25
CA VAL A 130 -4.80 -22.40 -9.80
C VAL A 130 -6.30 -22.36 -9.48
N ALA A 131 -6.71 -23.12 -8.47
CA ALA A 131 -8.10 -23.23 -8.07
C ALA A 131 -8.67 -21.86 -7.69
N LYS A 132 -9.96 -21.65 -8.01
CA LYS A 132 -10.65 -20.38 -7.82
C LYS A 132 -10.52 -19.85 -6.38
N HIS A 133 -10.65 -20.73 -5.38
CA HIS A 133 -10.58 -20.35 -3.97
C HIS A 133 -9.20 -19.87 -3.51
N ILE A 134 -8.12 -20.20 -4.24
CA ILE A 134 -6.78 -19.64 -3.99
C ILE A 134 -6.64 -18.32 -4.75
N ARG A 135 -7.12 -18.26 -6.00
CA ARG A 135 -7.06 -17.04 -6.82
C ARG A 135 -7.80 -15.86 -6.18
N GLU A 136 -8.94 -16.11 -5.54
CA GLU A 136 -9.72 -15.08 -4.84
C GLU A 136 -9.02 -14.50 -3.61
N MET A 137 -7.96 -15.15 -3.11
CA MET A 137 -7.12 -14.63 -2.02
C MET A 137 -6.07 -13.63 -2.52
N CYS A 138 -5.78 -13.60 -3.84
CA CYS A 138 -4.70 -12.83 -4.44
C CYS A 138 -5.21 -11.62 -5.22
N VAL A 139 -4.60 -10.46 -5.00
CA VAL A 139 -4.83 -9.22 -5.75
C VAL A 139 -3.54 -8.85 -6.48
N PHE A 140 -3.56 -8.98 -7.81
CA PHE A 140 -2.41 -8.68 -8.66
C PHE A 140 -2.49 -7.28 -9.26
N SER A 141 -1.42 -6.49 -9.15
CA SER A 141 -1.32 -5.16 -9.75
C SER A 141 0.10 -4.80 -10.14
N THR A 142 0.26 -3.94 -11.14
CA THR A 142 1.56 -3.32 -11.44
C THR A 142 1.96 -2.37 -10.32
N HIS A 143 3.22 -2.38 -9.89
CA HIS A 143 3.76 -1.49 -8.85
C HIS A 143 5.27 -1.32 -9.02
N ASP A 144 5.74 -0.08 -9.06
CA ASP A 144 7.15 0.26 -8.96
C ASP A 144 7.52 0.48 -7.49
N LEU A 145 8.22 -0.48 -6.90
CA LEU A 145 8.63 -0.48 -5.49
C LEU A 145 9.44 0.76 -5.06
N VAL A 146 10.01 1.50 -6.02
CA VAL A 146 10.85 2.68 -5.78
C VAL A 146 10.06 3.99 -5.86
N LYS A 147 9.05 4.03 -6.74
CA LYS A 147 8.30 5.25 -7.07
C LYS A 147 6.92 5.29 -6.42
N ASP A 148 6.27 4.14 -6.35
CA ASP A 148 4.89 4.03 -5.91
C ASP A 148 4.81 3.94 -4.39
N PRO A 149 3.75 4.48 -3.76
CA PRO A 149 3.58 4.40 -2.33
C PRO A 149 3.42 2.94 -1.88
N PRO A 150 3.94 2.56 -0.69
CA PRO A 150 3.76 1.23 -0.17
C PRO A 150 2.34 0.97 0.30
N PHE A 151 1.95 -0.31 0.30
CA PHE A 151 0.80 -0.74 1.08
C PHE A 151 1.08 -0.57 2.58
N SER A 152 0.04 -0.26 3.35
CA SER A 152 0.12 -0.07 4.80
C SER A 152 -0.70 -1.10 5.57
N LYS A 153 -0.42 -1.22 6.87
CA LYS A 153 -1.07 -2.16 7.80
C LYS A 153 -0.96 -3.61 7.31
N LEU A 154 0.24 -3.99 6.86
CA LEU A 154 0.56 -5.35 6.44
C LEU A 154 0.97 -6.21 7.64
N ASP A 155 0.50 -7.44 7.70
CA ASP A 155 0.94 -8.43 8.68
C ASP A 155 2.25 -9.10 8.23
N MET A 156 2.46 -9.20 6.90
CA MET A 156 3.69 -9.74 6.32
C MET A 156 4.03 -9.08 4.98
N VAL A 157 5.32 -8.89 4.71
CA VAL A 157 5.88 -8.61 3.37
C VAL A 157 6.82 -9.75 2.97
N SER A 158 6.69 -10.25 1.75
CA SER A 158 7.69 -11.06 1.05
C SER A 158 8.32 -10.22 -0.05
N CYS A 159 9.65 -10.16 -0.06
CA CYS A 159 10.42 -9.53 -1.12
C CYS A 159 11.64 -10.40 -1.37
N ARG A 160 11.49 -11.39 -2.26
CA ARG A 160 12.50 -12.44 -2.49
C ARG A 160 13.06 -12.33 -3.89
N ASN A 161 14.38 -12.46 -4.00
CA ASN A 161 15.12 -12.46 -5.26
C ASN A 161 14.95 -11.18 -6.11
N LEU A 162 14.58 -10.05 -5.49
CA LEU A 162 14.40 -8.76 -6.15
C LEU A 162 15.47 -7.75 -5.74
N LEU A 163 15.84 -7.71 -4.45
CA LEU A 163 16.77 -6.71 -3.92
C LEU A 163 18.19 -6.88 -4.48
N ILE A 164 18.53 -8.07 -4.99
CA ILE A 164 19.81 -8.35 -5.64
C ILE A 164 20.07 -7.50 -6.90
N TYR A 165 19.01 -6.95 -7.50
CA TYR A 165 19.11 -6.05 -8.65
C TYR A 165 19.29 -4.58 -8.25
N PHE A 166 19.22 -4.26 -6.95
CA PHE A 166 19.28 -2.89 -6.46
C PHE A 166 20.63 -2.55 -5.85
N GLU A 167 21.08 -1.32 -6.09
CA GLU A 167 22.23 -0.76 -5.38
C GLU A 167 21.94 -0.59 -3.88
N PRO A 168 22.97 -0.60 -3.00
CA PRO A 168 22.77 -0.58 -1.55
C PRO A 168 21.90 0.56 -1.02
N ALA A 169 22.01 1.77 -1.60
CA ALA A 169 21.20 2.91 -1.20
C ALA A 169 19.71 2.70 -1.51
N LEU A 170 19.41 2.05 -2.64
CA LEU A 170 18.05 1.71 -3.01
C LEU A 170 17.49 0.58 -2.15
N GLN A 171 18.28 -0.45 -1.86
CA GLN A 171 17.90 -1.51 -0.92
C GLN A 171 17.50 -0.93 0.45
N GLN A 172 18.29 0.00 1.00
CA GLN A 172 17.97 0.66 2.28
C GLN A 172 16.62 1.40 2.24
N ARG A 173 16.35 2.14 1.16
CA ARG A 173 15.07 2.86 0.96
C ARG A 173 13.89 1.90 0.89
N VAL A 174 14.04 0.79 0.17
CA VAL A 174 13.01 -0.25 0.05
C VAL A 174 12.74 -0.93 1.39
N ILE A 175 13.78 -1.26 2.16
CA ILE A 175 13.62 -1.85 3.50
C ILE A 175 12.91 -0.87 4.45
N ALA A 176 13.22 0.43 4.40
CA ALA A 176 12.50 1.45 5.18
C ALA A 176 11.02 1.57 4.77
N THR A 177 10.76 1.45 3.47
CA THR A 177 9.40 1.43 2.90
C THR A 177 8.59 0.23 3.39
N PHE A 178 9.21 -0.96 3.46
CA PHE A 178 8.58 -2.13 4.06
C PHE A 178 8.34 -1.97 5.56
N HIS A 179 9.29 -1.42 6.30
CA HIS A 179 9.10 -1.16 7.74
C HIS A 179 7.88 -0.28 7.99
N TYR A 180 7.71 0.79 7.21
CA TYR A 180 6.55 1.66 7.28
C TYR A 180 5.23 0.92 6.99
N GLY A 181 5.23 0.03 6.00
CA GLY A 181 4.04 -0.71 5.58
C GLY A 181 3.61 -1.83 6.53
N ILE A 182 4.57 -2.48 7.19
CA ILE A 182 4.35 -3.62 8.09
C ILE A 182 3.86 -3.12 9.46
N LYS A 183 2.86 -3.77 10.07
CA LYS A 183 2.40 -3.49 11.44
C LYS A 183 3.51 -3.79 12.46
N PRO A 184 3.50 -3.16 13.66
CA PRO A 184 4.31 -3.64 14.79
C PRO A 184 4.20 -5.16 14.94
N ASP A 185 5.33 -5.83 15.18
CA ASP A 185 5.48 -7.30 15.25
C ASP A 185 5.13 -8.11 13.98
N GLY A 186 4.77 -7.46 12.88
CA GLY A 186 4.63 -8.10 11.57
C GLY A 186 5.96 -8.60 11.00
N LEU A 187 5.87 -9.36 9.91
CA LEU A 187 7.02 -10.09 9.35
C LEU A 187 7.52 -9.49 8.04
N LEU A 188 8.84 -9.50 7.85
CA LEU A 188 9.51 -9.30 6.58
C LEU A 188 10.25 -10.58 6.22
N TRP A 189 10.01 -11.10 5.02
CA TRP A 189 10.64 -12.31 4.50
C TRP A 189 11.44 -11.99 3.24
N LEU A 190 12.74 -12.26 3.28
CA LEU A 190 13.68 -12.00 2.19
C LEU A 190 14.23 -13.30 1.62
N GLY A 191 14.80 -13.23 0.42
CA GLY A 191 15.48 -14.34 -0.24
C GLY A 191 16.84 -14.66 0.40
N PRO A 192 17.43 -15.82 0.08
CA PRO A 192 18.63 -16.34 0.75
C PRO A 192 19.85 -15.41 0.61
N SER A 193 19.98 -14.76 -0.54
CA SER A 193 21.07 -13.82 -0.87
C SER A 193 20.81 -12.39 -0.44
N GLU A 194 19.65 -12.12 0.18
CA GLU A 194 19.21 -10.77 0.53
C GLU A 194 19.37 -10.52 2.03
N THR A 195 19.56 -9.26 2.40
CA THR A 195 19.81 -8.84 3.77
C THR A 195 19.07 -7.55 4.08
N LEU A 196 18.94 -7.20 5.36
CA LEU A 196 18.34 -5.93 5.81
C LEU A 196 19.20 -4.69 5.47
N ALA A 197 20.29 -4.83 4.73
CA ALA A 197 21.30 -3.80 4.52
C ALA A 197 21.75 -3.19 5.88
N ALA A 198 21.98 -1.88 5.95
CA ALA A 198 22.33 -1.18 7.19
C ALA A 198 21.13 -0.93 8.14
N SER A 199 19.93 -1.40 7.79
CA SER A 199 18.68 -1.12 8.50
C SER A 199 18.38 -2.11 9.63
N THR A 200 19.40 -2.69 10.26
CA THR A 200 19.28 -3.70 11.33
C THR A 200 18.56 -3.19 12.58
N ARG A 201 18.43 -1.86 12.75
CA ARG A 201 17.69 -1.25 13.85
C ARG A 201 16.16 -1.28 13.66
N LEU A 202 15.69 -1.50 12.44
CA LEU A 202 14.26 -1.50 12.10
C LEU A 202 13.61 -2.87 12.30
N PHE A 203 14.41 -3.94 12.29
CA PHE A 203 13.92 -5.31 12.36
C PHE A 203 14.80 -6.17 13.27
N LYS A 204 14.18 -7.06 14.04
CA LYS A 204 14.88 -8.14 14.75
C LYS A 204 14.86 -9.41 13.90
N VAL A 205 15.91 -10.22 13.99
CA VAL A 205 15.95 -11.53 13.34
C VAL A 205 14.94 -12.45 14.03
N PHE A 206 14.01 -13.02 13.27
CA PHE A 206 13.08 -14.04 13.75
C PHE A 206 13.63 -15.44 13.44
N ASP A 207 13.98 -15.68 12.17
CA ASP A 207 14.72 -16.87 11.73
C ASP A 207 15.83 -16.44 10.77
N LYS A 208 17.08 -16.62 11.21
CA LYS A 208 18.26 -16.25 10.42
C LYS A 208 18.45 -17.15 9.20
N ARG A 209 18.15 -18.45 9.31
CA ARG A 209 18.37 -19.45 8.26
C ARG A 209 17.40 -19.20 7.11
N SER A 210 16.16 -18.86 7.44
CA SER A 210 15.08 -18.63 6.49
C SER A 210 14.86 -17.16 6.15
N ARG A 211 15.75 -16.26 6.62
CA ARG A 211 15.71 -14.81 6.34
C ARG A 211 14.37 -14.17 6.69
N ILE A 212 13.81 -14.57 7.82
CA ILE A 212 12.58 -14.01 8.38
C ILE A 212 12.96 -13.02 9.46
N PHE A 213 12.41 -11.82 9.38
CA PHE A 213 12.65 -10.72 10.30
C PHE A 213 11.33 -10.20 10.84
N ARG A 214 11.33 -9.76 12.10
CA ARG A 214 10.17 -9.13 12.73
C ARG A 214 10.37 -7.64 12.83
N ARG A 215 9.37 -6.87 12.39
CA ARG A 215 9.38 -5.41 12.45
C ARG A 215 9.36 -4.96 13.91
N LEU A 216 10.31 -4.10 14.27
CA LEU A 216 10.37 -3.45 15.57
C LEU A 216 9.48 -2.21 15.59
N ASP A 217 8.91 -1.91 16.75
CA ASP A 217 8.13 -0.68 16.94
C ASP A 217 9.05 0.51 17.27
N VAL A 218 9.82 0.91 16.26
CA VAL A 218 10.69 2.09 16.29
C VAL A 218 10.23 3.05 15.19
N ALA A 219 10.39 4.35 15.39
CA ALA A 219 10.06 5.32 14.35
C ALA A 219 11.01 5.13 13.15
N ALA A 220 10.47 4.79 11.98
CA ALA A 220 11.22 4.86 10.73
C ALA A 220 11.17 6.28 10.17
N GLU A 221 12.32 6.82 9.81
CA GLU A 221 12.41 7.95 8.90
C GLU A 221 12.11 7.45 7.48
N VAL A 222 11.01 7.93 6.89
CA VAL A 222 10.73 7.68 5.47
C VAL A 222 11.69 8.55 4.64
N PRO A 223 12.53 7.98 3.75
CA PRO A 223 13.33 8.80 2.86
C PRO A 223 12.39 9.54 1.90
N ARG A 224 12.39 10.88 1.97
CA ARG A 224 11.68 11.74 1.02
C ARG A 224 12.13 11.38 -0.41
N SER A 225 11.16 11.19 -1.31
CA SER A 225 11.45 10.97 -2.74
C SER A 225 12.20 12.18 -3.30
N PRO A 226 13.38 12.01 -3.94
CA PRO A 226 14.09 13.14 -4.52
C PRO A 226 13.40 13.54 -5.82
N SER A 227 12.63 14.63 -5.79
CA SER A 227 12.36 15.41 -6.99
C SER A 227 13.68 16.00 -7.49
N SER A 228 14.05 15.66 -8.73
CA SER A 228 15.15 16.24 -9.52
C SER A 228 16.54 16.25 -8.87
N LEU A 229 17.38 15.30 -9.28
CA LEU A 229 18.84 15.42 -9.16
C LEU A 229 19.31 16.63 -9.98
N ARG A 230 19.46 17.78 -9.30
CA ARG A 230 20.30 18.87 -9.80
C ARG A 230 21.70 18.61 -9.25
N MET A 231 22.58 18.12 -10.12
CA MET A 231 24.02 18.03 -9.82
C MET A 231 24.55 19.43 -9.53
N THR A 232 24.88 19.71 -8.27
CA THR A 232 25.84 20.76 -7.92
C THR A 232 26.79 20.24 -6.86
N LYS A 233 28.07 20.55 -7.08
CA LYS A 233 29.27 20.10 -6.36
C LYS A 233 29.17 20.16 -4.84
N ALA A 234 29.96 19.26 -4.24
CA ALA A 234 30.20 19.10 -2.81
C ALA A 234 30.37 20.42 -2.03
N SER A 235 29.73 20.48 -0.87
CA SER A 235 30.14 21.30 0.27
C SER A 235 29.66 20.65 1.56
N SER A 236 30.57 20.52 2.50
CA SER A 236 30.44 19.92 3.82
C SER A 236 29.75 20.85 4.83
N THR A 237 29.22 20.22 5.90
CA THR A 237 28.92 20.74 7.27
C THR A 237 27.55 21.37 7.56
N LYS A 238 26.69 20.67 8.31
CA LYS A 238 26.42 20.76 9.77
C LYS A 238 25.16 19.93 10.13
N PRO A 239 25.02 19.39 11.36
CA PRO A 239 23.80 18.69 11.79
C PRO A 239 22.64 19.69 12.01
N PRO A 240 21.36 19.28 11.81
CA PRO A 240 20.24 20.19 11.94
C PRO A 240 19.90 20.48 13.41
N THR A 241 19.64 21.75 13.70
CA THR A 241 19.21 22.30 14.99
C THR A 241 17.73 22.01 15.28
N GLU A 242 17.39 21.90 16.57
CA GLU A 242 16.12 21.50 17.19
C GLU A 242 14.83 22.20 16.68
N ALA A 243 14.95 23.33 15.97
CA ALA A 243 13.81 24.04 15.39
C ALA A 243 13.08 23.24 14.28
N GLU A 244 13.77 22.34 13.56
CA GLU A 244 13.15 21.50 12.51
C GLU A 244 12.26 20.37 13.10
N GLY A 245 12.42 20.05 14.39
CA GLY A 245 11.66 18.99 15.05
C GLY A 245 10.19 19.36 15.24
N ILE A 246 9.90 20.63 15.56
CA ILE A 246 8.54 21.10 15.80
C ILE A 246 7.76 21.14 14.48
N ASP A 247 8.35 21.65 13.40
CA ASP A 247 7.70 21.72 12.09
C ASP A 247 7.49 20.33 11.47
N ALA A 248 8.45 19.41 11.63
CA ALA A 248 8.31 18.03 11.18
C ALA A 248 7.25 17.26 12.00
N GLN A 249 7.18 17.50 13.32
CA GLN A 249 6.18 16.93 14.20
C GLN A 249 4.79 17.50 13.92
N ALA A 250 4.68 18.81 13.68
CA ALA A 250 3.46 19.49 13.26
C ALA A 250 2.97 18.98 11.91
N ALA A 251 3.85 18.84 10.91
CA ALA A 251 3.51 18.26 9.60
C ALA A 251 3.01 16.80 9.72
N ARG A 252 3.61 16.02 10.63
CA ARG A 252 3.25 14.62 10.88
C ARG A 252 1.94 14.48 11.66
N MET A 253 1.64 15.41 12.55
CA MET A 253 0.32 15.55 13.16
C MET A 253 -0.71 15.97 12.11
N MET A 254 -0.40 16.96 11.27
CA MET A 254 -1.30 17.45 10.20
C MET A 254 -1.58 16.40 9.12
N ALA A 255 -0.67 15.49 8.80
CA ALA A 255 -0.91 14.42 7.84
C ALA A 255 -2.05 13.46 8.24
N GLN A 256 -2.31 13.30 9.55
CA GLN A 256 -3.44 12.51 10.06
C GLN A 256 -4.78 13.23 9.89
N TYR A 257 -4.74 14.56 9.74
CA TYR A 257 -5.87 15.43 9.50
C TYR A 257 -5.96 15.88 8.02
N ALA A 258 -5.05 15.41 7.16
CA ALA A 258 -5.05 15.75 5.75
C ALA A 258 -6.21 15.03 5.05
N PRO A 259 -7.08 15.76 4.32
CA PRO A 259 -8.23 15.16 3.67
C PRO A 259 -7.77 14.15 2.60
N ALA A 260 -8.55 13.07 2.43
CA ALA A 260 -8.29 12.13 1.34
C ALA A 260 -8.50 12.86 0.01
N TYR A 261 -7.64 12.65 -0.98
CA TYR A 261 -7.79 13.30 -2.29
C TYR A 261 -7.32 12.42 -3.44
N ILE A 262 -7.82 12.74 -4.63
CA ILE A 262 -7.51 12.07 -5.89
C ILE A 262 -7.05 13.12 -6.89
N VAL A 263 -5.98 12.84 -7.62
CA VAL A 263 -5.54 13.65 -8.77
C VAL A 263 -5.83 12.87 -10.03
N PHE A 264 -6.45 13.51 -11.01
CA PHE A 264 -6.80 12.92 -12.29
C PHE A 264 -6.57 13.91 -13.43
N ASP A 265 -6.37 13.39 -14.64
CA ASP A 265 -6.14 14.18 -15.84
C ASP A 265 -7.44 14.65 -16.53
N GLY A 266 -7.30 15.32 -17.67
CA GLY A 266 -8.44 15.79 -18.48
C GLY A 266 -9.29 14.67 -19.10
N GLN A 267 -8.79 13.43 -19.13
CA GLN A 267 -9.51 12.24 -19.58
C GLN A 267 -10.24 11.55 -18.42
N HIS A 268 -10.09 12.07 -17.20
CA HIS A 268 -10.58 11.51 -15.95
C HIS A 268 -9.85 10.22 -15.54
N GLU A 269 -8.67 9.95 -16.08
CA GLU A 269 -7.84 8.85 -15.59
C GLU A 269 -7.11 9.30 -14.32
N ILE A 270 -7.18 8.48 -13.30
CA ILE A 270 -6.59 8.77 -12.00
C ILE A 270 -5.07 8.64 -12.11
N GLN A 271 -4.39 9.73 -11.80
CA GLN A 271 -2.94 9.84 -11.76
C GLN A 271 -2.39 9.56 -10.36
N ARG A 272 -3.17 9.86 -9.30
CA ARG A 272 -2.76 9.66 -7.91
C ARG A 272 -3.95 9.52 -6.96
N PHE A 273 -3.77 8.67 -5.94
CA PHE A 273 -4.58 8.64 -4.73
C PHE A 273 -3.76 9.16 -3.53
N SER A 274 -4.42 9.79 -2.57
CA SER A 274 -3.81 10.23 -1.32
C SER A 274 -4.80 10.12 -0.16
N GLY A 275 -4.33 9.65 1.00
CA GLY A 275 -5.18 9.39 2.15
C GLY A 275 -6.12 8.19 1.97
N GLN A 276 -7.15 8.08 2.82
CA GLN A 276 -8.06 6.94 2.83
C GLN A 276 -9.23 7.13 1.84
N VAL A 277 -8.97 6.88 0.56
CA VAL A 277 -9.96 7.04 -0.52
C VAL A 277 -10.91 5.85 -0.70
N ALA A 278 -10.56 4.67 -0.18
CA ALA A 278 -11.27 3.41 -0.47
C ALA A 278 -12.77 3.44 -0.12
N LYS A 279 -13.17 4.21 0.90
CA LYS A 279 -14.57 4.40 1.31
C LYS A 279 -15.43 5.18 0.30
N PHE A 280 -14.81 5.91 -0.61
CA PHE A 280 -15.48 6.68 -1.67
C PHE A 280 -15.48 5.94 -3.01
N MET A 281 -14.93 4.72 -3.03
CA MET A 281 -14.61 3.97 -4.23
C MET A 281 -15.35 2.63 -4.20
N GLU A 282 -15.84 2.20 -5.36
CA GLU A 282 -16.59 0.96 -5.51
C GLU A 282 -16.08 0.23 -6.76
N PRO A 283 -15.56 -1.01 -6.64
CA PRO A 283 -15.12 -1.78 -7.79
C PRO A 283 -16.32 -2.21 -8.63
N VAL A 284 -16.38 -1.75 -9.88
CA VAL A 284 -17.41 -2.17 -10.84
C VAL A 284 -17.00 -3.52 -11.45
N SER A 285 -17.94 -4.44 -11.57
CA SER A 285 -17.73 -5.69 -12.33
C SER A 285 -17.54 -5.38 -13.82
N GLY A 286 -16.38 -5.72 -14.40
CA GLY A 286 -16.09 -5.47 -15.81
C GLY A 286 -14.61 -5.28 -16.12
N GLY A 287 -14.30 -4.75 -17.31
CA GLY A 287 -12.93 -4.46 -17.74
C GLY A 287 -12.24 -3.40 -16.86
N ALA A 288 -10.95 -3.61 -16.57
CA ALA A 288 -10.17 -2.73 -15.71
C ALA A 288 -10.07 -1.31 -16.29
N SER A 289 -10.26 -0.30 -15.44
CA SER A 289 -10.16 1.11 -15.82
C SER A 289 -9.82 1.95 -14.60
N LEU A 290 -8.85 2.84 -14.73
CA LEU A 290 -8.50 3.85 -13.72
C LEU A 290 -9.33 5.13 -13.91
N ASN A 291 -10.44 5.04 -14.63
CA ASN A 291 -11.33 6.16 -14.83
C ASN A 291 -12.04 6.51 -13.51
N LEU A 292 -11.89 7.75 -13.07
CA LEU A 292 -12.46 8.28 -11.82
C LEU A 292 -13.94 7.92 -11.66
N PHE A 293 -14.74 8.13 -12.70
CA PHE A 293 -16.18 7.90 -12.62
C PHE A 293 -16.58 6.43 -12.65
N ARG A 294 -15.70 5.54 -13.11
CA ARG A 294 -15.93 4.11 -12.99
C ARG A 294 -15.61 3.64 -11.58
N MET A 295 -14.54 4.14 -10.99
CA MET A 295 -14.10 3.68 -9.68
C MET A 295 -14.82 4.36 -8.50
N LEU A 296 -15.45 5.53 -8.69
CA LEU A 296 -16.24 6.20 -7.65
C LEU A 296 -17.50 5.41 -7.29
N HIS A 297 -17.85 5.46 -5.99
CA HIS A 297 -19.13 4.99 -5.47
C HIS A 297 -20.30 5.57 -6.28
N ALA A 298 -21.30 4.74 -6.61
CA ALA A 298 -22.35 5.11 -7.56
C ALA A 298 -23.06 6.43 -7.21
N GLN A 299 -23.35 6.65 -5.93
CA GLN A 299 -24.02 7.86 -5.43
C GLN A 299 -23.16 9.14 -5.53
N LEU A 300 -21.82 9.01 -5.59
CA LEU A 300 -20.89 10.14 -5.68
C LEU A 300 -20.62 10.59 -7.12
N ARG A 301 -20.93 9.78 -8.13
CA ARG A 301 -20.59 10.05 -9.53
C ARG A 301 -21.22 11.33 -10.07
N SER A 302 -22.51 11.54 -9.83
CA SER A 302 -23.24 12.72 -10.32
C SER A 302 -22.79 14.01 -9.62
N PRO A 303 -22.72 14.06 -8.27
CA PRO A 303 -22.19 15.22 -7.56
C PRO A 303 -20.76 15.59 -7.98
N VAL A 304 -19.86 14.60 -8.11
CA VAL A 304 -18.48 14.85 -8.52
C VAL A 304 -18.42 15.39 -9.96
N ARG A 305 -19.21 14.86 -10.91
CA ARG A 305 -19.26 15.40 -12.29
C ARG A 305 -19.67 16.87 -12.31
N SER A 306 -20.69 17.22 -11.53
CA SER A 306 -21.16 18.59 -11.41
C SER A 306 -20.07 19.50 -10.84
N LEU A 307 -19.42 19.06 -9.76
CA LEU A 307 -18.37 19.80 -9.07
C LEU A 307 -17.14 20.02 -9.97
N VAL A 308 -16.67 18.98 -10.65
CA VAL A 308 -15.52 19.05 -11.58
C VAL A 308 -15.79 20.03 -12.72
N ARG A 309 -17.00 19.99 -13.31
CA ARG A 309 -17.40 20.94 -14.35
C ARG A 309 -17.37 22.39 -13.84
N LYS A 310 -17.96 22.65 -12.66
CA LYS A 310 -17.93 23.98 -12.03
C LYS A 310 -16.49 24.45 -11.76
N ALA A 311 -15.61 23.56 -11.31
CA ALA A 311 -14.20 23.86 -11.03
C ALA A 311 -13.45 24.28 -12.30
N LEU A 312 -13.68 23.55 -13.40
CA LEU A 312 -13.07 23.82 -14.70
C LEU A 312 -13.58 25.11 -15.33
N GLU A 313 -14.89 25.38 -15.26
CA GLU A 313 -15.49 26.62 -15.77
C GLU A 313 -14.99 27.83 -14.98
N ALA A 314 -14.85 27.70 -13.65
CA ALA A 314 -14.47 28.80 -12.78
C ALA A 314 -12.94 28.97 -12.61
N GLN A 315 -12.14 28.00 -13.04
CA GLN A 315 -10.68 27.93 -12.85
C GLN A 315 -10.24 28.23 -11.40
N ARG A 316 -11.03 27.79 -10.42
CA ARG A 316 -10.79 28.01 -8.98
C ARG A 316 -11.34 26.85 -8.16
N PRO A 317 -10.91 26.70 -6.90
CA PRO A 317 -11.49 25.71 -5.99
C PRO A 317 -12.99 25.93 -5.83
N VAL A 318 -13.76 24.84 -5.94
CA VAL A 318 -15.20 24.78 -5.65
C VAL A 318 -15.47 23.63 -4.70
N GLN A 319 -16.47 23.80 -3.84
CA GLN A 319 -16.82 22.79 -2.85
C GLN A 319 -18.33 22.57 -2.77
N GLU A 320 -18.74 21.35 -2.42
CA GLU A 320 -20.15 20.95 -2.33
C GLU A 320 -20.32 19.84 -1.28
N HIS A 321 -21.35 19.98 -0.44
CA HIS A 321 -21.70 18.97 0.55
C HIS A 321 -22.53 17.86 -0.08
N VAL A 322 -22.13 16.61 0.14
CA VAL A 322 -22.79 15.44 -0.42
C VAL A 322 -23.01 14.41 0.67
N THR A 323 -24.24 13.92 0.75
CA THR A 323 -24.59 12.79 1.60
C THR A 323 -24.70 11.54 0.73
N PHE A 324 -24.07 10.45 1.15
CA PHE A 324 -24.14 9.17 0.47
C PHE A 324 -24.10 8.03 1.49
N GLU A 325 -24.62 6.86 1.11
CA GLU A 325 -24.64 5.69 1.97
C GLU A 325 -23.40 4.80 1.76
N VAL A 326 -22.77 4.39 2.86
CA VAL A 326 -21.68 3.39 2.88
C VAL A 326 -22.05 2.32 3.89
N ALA A 327 -22.08 1.05 3.49
CA ALA A 327 -22.43 -0.08 4.35
C ALA A 327 -23.74 0.12 5.16
N GLY A 328 -24.73 0.78 4.56
CA GLY A 328 -26.05 1.05 5.19
C GLY A 328 -26.08 2.23 6.15
N GLN A 329 -25.01 3.02 6.26
CA GLN A 329 -24.96 4.24 7.07
C GLN A 329 -24.82 5.48 6.17
N ALA A 330 -25.66 6.49 6.40
CA ALA A 330 -25.57 7.77 5.71
C ALA A 330 -24.38 8.58 6.23
N GLN A 331 -23.47 8.94 5.34
CA GLN A 331 -22.31 9.78 5.63
C GLN A 331 -22.41 11.09 4.84
N THR A 332 -22.11 12.21 5.49
CA THR A 332 -22.04 13.52 4.82
C THR A 332 -20.58 13.97 4.74
N ILE A 333 -20.17 14.33 3.53
CA ILE A 333 -18.81 14.79 3.24
C ILE A 333 -18.85 16.14 2.53
N ASN A 334 -17.81 16.93 2.72
CA ASN A 334 -17.49 18.08 1.88
C ASN A 334 -16.57 17.61 0.76
N LEU A 335 -17.03 17.72 -0.49
CA LEU A 335 -16.23 17.47 -1.67
C LEU A 335 -15.62 18.78 -2.14
N ILE A 336 -14.33 18.76 -2.48
CA ILE A 336 -13.61 19.94 -2.98
C ILE A 336 -12.96 19.56 -4.31
N ALA A 337 -13.21 20.31 -5.36
CA ALA A 337 -12.53 20.16 -6.65
C ALA A 337 -11.70 21.41 -6.96
N GLU A 338 -10.42 21.21 -7.25
CA GLU A 338 -9.45 22.28 -7.50
C GLU A 338 -8.63 21.99 -8.77
N PRO A 339 -8.69 22.87 -9.79
CA PRO A 339 -7.79 22.79 -10.93
C PRO A 339 -6.35 23.08 -10.49
N MET A 340 -5.41 22.23 -10.87
CA MET A 340 -4.01 22.43 -10.51
C MET A 340 -3.33 23.46 -11.42
N ALA A 341 -2.66 24.45 -10.81
CA ALA A 341 -1.96 25.51 -11.55
C ALA A 341 -0.71 24.98 -12.29
N GLU A 342 -0.01 24.01 -11.70
CA GLU A 342 1.16 23.39 -12.31
C GLU A 342 0.80 22.03 -12.95
N PRO A 343 1.11 21.83 -14.23
CA PRO A 343 0.84 20.57 -14.90
C PRO A 343 1.75 19.45 -14.37
N VAL A 344 1.16 18.31 -14.02
CA VAL A 344 1.91 17.10 -13.64
C VAL A 344 2.29 16.37 -14.92
N GLY A 345 3.59 16.24 -15.20
CA GLY A 345 4.06 15.58 -16.44
C GLY A 345 3.65 16.30 -17.74
N GLY A 346 3.35 17.61 -17.68
CA GLY A 346 2.91 18.39 -18.84
C GLY A 346 1.41 18.33 -19.13
N GLN A 347 0.62 17.62 -18.32
CA GLN A 347 -0.83 17.54 -18.45
C GLN A 347 -1.54 18.36 -17.37
N ARG A 348 -2.66 19.01 -17.73
CA ARG A 348 -3.51 19.71 -16.76
C ARG A 348 -4.26 18.68 -15.93
N CYS A 349 -4.08 18.73 -14.63
CA CYS A 349 -4.72 17.82 -13.68
C CYS A 349 -5.69 18.58 -12.77
N LEU A 350 -6.61 17.83 -12.17
CA LEU A 350 -7.51 18.32 -11.14
C LEU A 350 -7.34 17.49 -9.88
N LEU A 351 -7.49 18.16 -8.75
CA LEU A 351 -7.54 17.56 -7.44
C LEU A 351 -9.00 17.47 -6.98
N LEU A 352 -9.42 16.29 -6.51
CA LEU A 352 -10.70 16.04 -5.85
C LEU A 352 -10.42 15.58 -4.42
N ALA A 353 -10.73 16.41 -3.43
CA ALA A 353 -10.62 16.06 -2.02
C ALA A 353 -11.98 15.67 -1.41
N PHE A 354 -11.91 14.78 -0.43
CA PHE A 354 -12.99 14.24 0.36
C PHE A 354 -12.73 14.56 1.82
N GLN A 355 -13.55 15.45 2.39
CA GLN A 355 -13.44 15.85 3.77
C GLN A 355 -14.68 15.36 4.52
N GLU A 356 -14.48 14.54 5.55
CA GLU A 356 -15.58 14.07 6.38
C GLU A 356 -16.06 15.17 7.32
N LEU A 357 -17.38 15.35 7.38
CA LEU A 357 -18.00 16.21 8.37
C LEU A 357 -18.36 15.35 9.58
N THR A 358 -17.49 15.32 10.58
CA THR A 358 -17.84 14.72 11.87
C THR A 358 -19.05 15.47 12.44
N PRO A 359 -20.11 14.78 12.90
CA PRO A 359 -21.19 15.44 13.61
C PRO A 359 -20.57 16.16 14.81
N ARG A 360 -20.69 17.48 14.89
CA ARG A 360 -20.42 18.19 16.13
C ARG A 360 -21.39 17.64 17.15
N VAL A 361 -20.92 16.81 18.07
CA VAL A 361 -21.60 16.63 19.35
C VAL A 361 -21.64 18.02 19.96
N ALA A 362 -22.83 18.61 20.04
CA ALA A 362 -23.04 19.83 20.79
C ALA A 362 -22.68 19.51 22.25
N SER A 363 -21.45 19.83 22.64
CA SER A 363 -21.10 19.91 24.04
C SER A 363 -21.76 21.18 24.56
N ASP A 364 -22.96 21.03 25.12
CA ASP A 364 -23.50 21.97 26.11
C ASP A 364 -22.54 22.00 27.30
N VAL A 365 -21.46 22.78 27.17
CA VAL A 365 -20.73 23.29 28.31
C VAL A 365 -21.43 24.58 28.68
N THR A 366 -22.50 24.45 29.46
CA THR A 366 -23.08 25.53 30.23
C THR A 366 -21.98 26.04 31.16
N HIS A 367 -21.22 27.03 30.72
CA HIS A 367 -20.34 27.81 31.59
C HIS A 367 -21.24 28.59 32.56
N GLN A 368 -21.55 27.98 33.71
CA GLN A 368 -21.91 28.73 34.91
C GLN A 368 -20.70 29.57 35.30
N PHE A 369 -20.71 30.83 34.88
CA PHE A 369 -19.89 31.87 35.49
C PHE A 369 -20.30 32.01 36.95
N HIS A 370 -19.53 31.41 37.85
CA HIS A 370 -19.54 31.82 39.25
C HIS A 370 -18.86 33.19 39.31
N ALA A 371 -19.67 34.24 39.45
CA ALA A 371 -19.20 35.58 39.73
C ALA A 371 -18.56 35.62 41.12
N SER A 372 -17.23 35.72 41.17
CA SER A 372 -16.50 36.09 42.38
C SER A 372 -16.65 37.60 42.58
N SER A 373 -17.44 37.99 43.58
CA SER A 373 -17.59 39.38 44.04
C SER A 373 -16.24 40.01 44.41
N PRO A 374 -16.03 41.32 44.19
CA PRO A 374 -14.83 42.02 44.63
C PRO A 374 -14.85 42.26 46.15
N PRO A 375 -13.68 42.35 46.82
CA PRO A 375 -13.61 42.67 48.24
C PRO A 375 -13.93 44.16 48.50
N PRO A 376 -14.47 44.51 49.68
CA PRO A 376 -14.92 45.87 49.96
C PRO A 376 -13.75 46.81 50.26
N THR A 377 -13.88 48.02 49.73
CA THR A 377 -13.06 49.19 50.02
C THR A 377 -13.25 49.61 51.48
N GLN A 378 -12.21 49.52 52.30
CA GLN A 378 -12.17 50.22 53.59
C GLN A 378 -11.57 51.61 53.37
N THR A 379 -12.30 52.64 53.79
CA THR A 379 -11.77 54.00 53.94
C THR A 379 -12.33 54.59 55.23
N MET A 380 -11.39 55.05 56.06
CA MET A 380 -11.41 56.20 56.98
C MET A 380 -11.64 56.07 58.50
N ALA A 381 -10.95 57.03 59.15
CA ALA A 381 -10.84 57.42 60.56
C ALA A 381 -9.76 56.64 61.34
N ILE A 382 -8.69 57.25 61.85
CA ILE A 382 -8.56 58.56 62.53
C ILE A 382 -7.32 59.32 62.06
#